data_AF-A0A2J6R417-F1
#
_entry.id   AF-A0A2J6R417-F1
#
_cell.length_a   1.000
_cell.length_b   1.000
_cell.length_c   1.000
_cell.angle_alpha   90.00
_cell.angle_beta   90.00
_cell.angle_gamma   90.00
#
_symmetry.space_group_name_H-M   'P 1'
#
loop_
_entity.id
_entity.type
_entity.pdbx_description
1 polymer ?
#
loop_
_entity_poly.entity_id
_entity_poly.type
_entity_poly.pdbx_seq_one_letter_code
_entity_poly.pdbx_strand_id
1 'polypeptide(L)'
;MPSCSRCEKRGLQCLVAPDTSRCGECVRSKQKCDVDGPSVADWENLEREERRLEEEERETLAKLLRLGTQKRSLRQRAREMMKRGLSSLDELDAVELQEKEAELAKVQATLLPAASDEIPLDPSFLHGSFWEGLGFDGGIPEASQGS
;
A
#
# COMPACT_ATOMS: atom_id res chain seq x y z
N MET A 1 -5.96 -30.79 -53.13
CA MET A 1 -4.92 -30.88 -52.08
C MET A 1 -4.75 -29.51 -51.47
N PRO A 2 -4.57 -29.40 -50.14
CA PRO A 2 -4.30 -28.11 -49.50
C PRO A 2 -2.98 -27.52 -50.01
N SER A 3 -2.91 -26.20 -50.15
CA SER A 3 -1.68 -25.48 -50.47
C SER A 3 -0.83 -25.30 -49.21
N CYS A 4 0.50 -25.39 -49.32
CA CYS A 4 1.39 -25.06 -48.21
C CYS A 4 1.32 -23.56 -47.85
N SER A 5 1.62 -23.21 -46.60
CA SER A 5 1.47 -21.86 -46.05
C SER A 5 2.23 -20.80 -46.86
N ARG A 6 3.38 -21.18 -47.42
CA ARG A 6 4.20 -20.26 -48.21
C ARG A 6 3.62 -20.00 -49.59
N CYS A 7 3.11 -21.02 -50.26
CA CYS A 7 2.49 -20.88 -51.56
C CYS A 7 1.20 -20.07 -51.44
N GLU A 8 0.42 -20.30 -50.38
CA GLU A 8 -0.79 -19.52 -50.08
C GLU A 8 -0.47 -18.03 -49.86
N LYS A 9 0.50 -17.72 -48.98
CA LYS A 9 0.92 -16.34 -48.70
C LYS A 9 1.46 -15.58 -49.92
N ARG A 10 2.02 -16.29 -50.90
CA ARG A 10 2.61 -15.71 -52.11
C ARG A 10 1.72 -15.80 -53.34
N GLY A 11 0.54 -16.40 -53.24
CA GLY A 11 -0.34 -16.66 -54.38
C GLY A 11 0.30 -17.57 -55.45
N LEU A 12 1.18 -18.49 -55.05
CA LEU A 12 1.87 -19.40 -55.95
C LEU A 12 1.12 -20.73 -56.07
N GLN A 13 1.22 -21.37 -57.24
CA GLN A 13 0.62 -22.68 -57.45
C GLN A 13 1.38 -23.76 -56.68
N CYS A 14 0.72 -24.37 -55.69
CA CYS A 14 1.29 -25.43 -54.87
C CYS A 14 1.04 -26.79 -55.51
N LEU A 15 2.04 -27.32 -56.23
CA LEU A 15 1.98 -28.65 -56.84
C LEU A 15 2.95 -29.61 -56.14
N VAL A 16 2.43 -30.75 -55.70
CA VAL A 16 3.18 -31.81 -55.01
C VAL A 16 3.18 -33.04 -55.90
N ALA A 17 4.35 -33.62 -56.15
CA ALA A 17 4.47 -34.91 -56.82
C ALA A 17 4.31 -36.05 -55.78
N PRO A 18 3.81 -37.23 -56.18
CA PRO A 18 3.45 -38.29 -55.23
C PRO A 18 4.61 -38.79 -54.36
N ASP A 19 5.85 -38.64 -54.82
CA ASP A 19 7.03 -39.23 -54.20
C ASP A 19 7.77 -38.25 -53.27
N THR A 20 7.25 -37.02 -53.11
CA THR A 20 7.92 -35.93 -52.38
C THR A 20 6.99 -35.32 -51.35
N SER A 21 7.50 -35.14 -50.13
CA SER A 21 6.83 -34.43 -49.04
C SER A 21 6.86 -32.90 -49.16
N ARG A 22 7.30 -32.40 -50.32
CA ARG A 22 7.49 -30.96 -50.58
C ARG A 22 6.93 -30.59 -51.94
N CYS A 23 6.30 -29.42 -52.02
CA CYS A 23 5.84 -28.87 -53.29
C CYS A 23 7.01 -28.37 -54.15
N GLY A 24 6.82 -28.39 -55.48
CA GLY A 24 7.88 -28.04 -56.44
C GLY A 24 8.43 -26.62 -56.30
N GLU A 25 7.62 -25.68 -55.83
CA GLU A 25 8.05 -24.30 -55.57
C GLU A 25 8.96 -24.20 -54.34
N CYS A 26 8.62 -24.89 -53.26
CA CYS A 26 9.43 -24.91 -52.04
C CYS A 26 10.73 -25.70 -52.22
N VAL A 27 10.72 -26.74 -53.05
CA VAL A 27 11.93 -27.47 -53.47
C VAL A 27 12.87 -26.54 -54.24
N ARG A 28 12.39 -25.87 -55.30
CA ARG A 28 13.19 -24.95 -56.14
C ARG A 28 13.81 -23.80 -55.34
N SER A 29 13.08 -23.27 -54.38
CA SER A 29 13.52 -22.15 -53.53
C SER A 29 14.24 -22.57 -52.25
N LYS A 30 14.46 -23.89 -52.04
CA LYS A 30 15.14 -24.47 -50.87
C LYS A 30 14.54 -24.00 -49.53
N GLN A 31 13.23 -23.76 -49.49
CA GLN A 31 12.52 -23.36 -48.28
C GLN A 31 11.75 -24.53 -47.67
N LYS A 32 11.47 -24.45 -46.36
CA LYS A 32 10.60 -25.42 -45.67
C LYS A 32 9.22 -25.44 -46.34
N CYS A 33 8.67 -26.65 -46.50
CA CYS A 33 7.35 -26.88 -47.04
C CYS A 33 6.55 -27.64 -45.99
N ASP A 34 5.38 -27.13 -45.66
CA ASP A 34 4.45 -27.68 -44.67
C ASP A 34 3.20 -28.23 -45.38
N VAL A 35 3.35 -28.72 -46.61
CA VAL A 35 2.22 -29.22 -47.41
C VAL A 35 1.59 -30.49 -46.82
N ASP A 36 2.41 -31.30 -46.14
CA ASP A 36 1.96 -32.49 -45.39
C ASP A 36 1.54 -32.15 -43.95
N GLY A 37 1.58 -30.87 -43.58
CA GLY A 37 1.33 -30.39 -42.23
C GLY A 37 2.50 -30.63 -41.26
N PRO A 38 2.28 -30.36 -39.96
CA PRO A 38 3.25 -30.62 -38.90
C PRO A 38 3.51 -32.13 -38.75
N SER A 39 4.77 -32.49 -38.49
CA SER A 39 5.13 -33.89 -38.24
C SER A 39 4.66 -34.36 -36.87
N VAL A 40 4.60 -35.69 -36.67
CA VAL A 40 4.27 -36.27 -35.35
C VAL A 40 5.23 -35.76 -34.26
N ALA A 41 6.51 -35.61 -34.58
CA ALA A 41 7.50 -35.06 -33.64
C ALA A 41 7.23 -33.59 -33.28
N ASP A 42 6.71 -32.80 -34.22
CA ASP A 42 6.31 -31.42 -33.94
C ASP A 42 5.12 -31.38 -32.96
N TRP A 43 4.15 -32.28 -33.14
CA TRP A 43 3.01 -32.43 -32.22
C TRP A 43 3.44 -32.85 -30.81
N GLU A 44 4.30 -33.87 -30.69
CA GLU A 44 4.83 -34.30 -29.40
C GLU A 44 5.61 -33.18 -28.70
N ASN A 45 6.35 -32.37 -29.47
CA ASN A 45 7.07 -31.25 -28.90
C ASN A 45 6.13 -30.14 -28.40
N LEU A 46 5.07 -29.85 -29.15
CA LEU A 46 4.03 -28.91 -28.72
C LEU A 46 3.35 -29.38 -27.43
N GLU A 47 2.98 -30.66 -27.34
CA GLU A 47 2.34 -31.22 -26.14
C GLU A 47 3.25 -31.16 -24.91
N ARG A 48 4.56 -31.40 -25.09
CA ARG A 48 5.54 -31.24 -24.01
C ARG A 48 5.65 -29.79 -23.54
N GLU A 49 5.70 -28.84 -24.48
CA GLU A 49 5.77 -27.42 -24.13
C GLU A 49 4.48 -26.93 -23.46
N GLU A 50 3.31 -27.36 -23.95
CA GLU A 50 2.02 -27.06 -23.32
C GLU A 50 2.01 -27.56 -21.87
N ARG A 51 2.38 -28.82 -21.65
CA ARG A 51 2.46 -29.40 -20.30
C ARG A 51 3.44 -28.66 -19.38
N ARG A 52 4.59 -28.24 -19.92
CA ARG A 52 5.57 -27.43 -19.17
C ARG A 52 4.97 -26.09 -18.75
N LEU A 53 4.29 -25.41 -19.67
CA LEU A 53 3.63 -24.13 -19.40
C LEU A 53 2.49 -24.28 -18.38
N GLU A 54 1.68 -25.33 -18.47
CA GLU A 54 0.63 -25.62 -17.49
C GLU A 54 1.18 -25.86 -16.08
N GLU A 55 2.35 -26.48 -15.95
CA GLU A 55 3.02 -26.66 -14.67
C GLU A 55 3.55 -25.33 -14.11
N GLU A 56 4.19 -24.51 -14.95
CA GLU A 56 4.64 -23.18 -14.58
C GLU A 56 3.46 -22.26 -14.17
N GLU A 57 2.33 -22.34 -14.88
CA GLU A 57 1.10 -21.62 -14.53
C GLU A 57 0.57 -22.06 -13.16
N ARG A 58 0.46 -23.37 -12.92
CA ARG A 58 0.01 -23.89 -11.62
C ARG A 58 0.90 -23.43 -10.48
N GLU A 59 2.22 -23.45 -10.65
CA GLU A 59 3.15 -22.96 -9.63
C GLU A 59 3.01 -21.46 -9.35
N THR A 60 2.90 -20.65 -10.40
CA THR A 60 2.77 -19.20 -10.26
C THR A 60 1.45 -18.82 -9.61
N LEU A 61 0.35 -19.48 -9.97
CA LEU A 61 -0.95 -19.33 -9.30
C LEU A 61 -0.86 -19.67 -7.81
N ALA A 62 -0.22 -20.77 -7.44
CA ALA A 62 -0.02 -21.14 -6.04
C ALA A 62 0.78 -20.07 -5.27
N LYS A 63 1.84 -19.50 -5.89
CA LYS A 63 2.62 -18.40 -5.32
C LYS A 63 1.75 -17.14 -5.13
N LEU A 64 0.92 -16.79 -6.12
CA LEU A 64 0.01 -15.63 -6.04
C LEU A 64 -1.03 -15.78 -4.92
N LEU A 65 -1.63 -16.97 -4.78
CA LEU A 65 -2.61 -17.24 -3.71
C LEU A 65 -1.97 -17.11 -2.32
N ARG A 66 -0.76 -17.64 -2.15
CA ARG A 66 0.01 -17.52 -0.91
C ARG A 66 0.31 -16.05 -0.58
N LEU A 67 0.83 -15.29 -1.54
CA LEU A 67 1.11 -13.87 -1.39
C LEU A 67 -0.16 -13.08 -1.05
N GLY A 68 -1.29 -13.40 -1.70
CA GLY A 68 -2.59 -12.80 -1.40
C GLY A 68 -3.02 -13.02 0.05
N THR A 69 -2.81 -14.23 0.58
CA THR A 69 -3.09 -14.56 1.98
C THR A 69 -2.18 -13.81 2.94
N GLN A 70 -0.88 -13.77 2.66
CA GLN A 70 0.09 -13.01 3.46
C GLN A 70 -0.28 -11.52 3.50
N LYS A 71 -0.60 -10.92 2.35
CA LYS A 71 -1.03 -9.52 2.25
C LYS A 71 -2.29 -9.23 3.08
N ARG A 72 -3.28 -10.13 3.06
CA ARG A 72 -4.49 -10.02 3.91
C ARG A 72 -4.14 -10.07 5.40
N SER A 73 -3.30 -11.02 5.81
CA SER A 73 -2.89 -11.16 7.21
C SER A 73 -2.13 -9.92 7.72
N LEU A 74 -1.25 -9.34 6.90
CA LEU A 74 -0.51 -8.13 7.26
C LEU A 74 -1.45 -6.93 7.40
N ARG A 75 -2.40 -6.77 6.47
CA ARG A 75 -3.43 -5.72 6.56
C ARG A 75 -4.28 -5.86 7.81
N GLN A 76 -4.65 -7.08 8.19
CA GLN A 76 -5.40 -7.33 9.41
C GLN A 76 -4.60 -6.93 10.65
N ARG A 77 -3.34 -7.37 10.76
CA ARG A 77 -2.46 -6.98 11.88
C ARG A 77 -2.27 -5.47 11.97
N ALA A 78 -2.08 -4.80 10.83
CA ALA A 78 -1.96 -3.34 10.81
C ALA A 78 -3.23 -2.64 11.34
N ARG A 79 -4.42 -3.12 10.96
CA ARG A 79 -5.69 -2.61 11.49
C ARG A 79 -5.83 -2.84 12.99
N GLU A 80 -5.45 -4.02 13.47
CA GLU A 80 -5.50 -4.35 14.91
C GLU A 80 -4.54 -3.48 15.72
N MET A 81 -3.31 -3.28 15.23
CA MET A 81 -2.33 -2.39 15.85
C MET A 81 -2.84 -0.94 15.92
N MET A 82 -3.41 -0.44 14.82
CA MET A 82 -4.00 0.90 14.78
C MET A 82 -5.16 1.03 15.75
N LYS A 83 -6.07 0.06 15.78
CA LYS A 83 -7.22 0.06 16.70
C LYS A 83 -6.78 0.11 18.16
N ARG A 84 -5.80 -0.73 18.54
CA ARG A 84 -5.25 -0.75 19.90
C ARG A 84 -4.54 0.56 20.25
N GLY A 85 -3.81 1.14 19.30
CA GLY A 85 -3.16 2.43 19.47
C GLY A 85 -4.18 3.54 19.72
N LEU A 86 -5.25 3.60 18.93
CA LEU A 86 -6.30 4.60 19.10
C LEU A 86 -7.09 4.41 20.40
N SER A 87 -7.43 3.17 20.78
CA SER A 87 -8.13 2.93 22.05
C SER A 87 -7.28 3.31 23.26
N SER A 88 -5.96 3.11 23.20
CA SER A 88 -5.05 3.56 24.26
C SER A 88 -4.99 5.08 24.39
N LEU A 89 -5.18 5.82 23.28
CA LEU A 89 -5.23 7.28 23.33
C LEU A 89 -6.55 7.76 23.92
N ASP A 90 -7.67 7.17 23.50
CA ASP A 90 -8.99 7.49 24.04
C ASP A 90 -9.06 7.26 25.57
N GLU A 91 -8.42 6.19 26.06
CA GLU A 91 -8.31 5.91 27.50
C GLU A 91 -7.49 6.97 28.25
N LEU A 92 -6.38 7.44 27.67
CA LEU A 92 -5.55 8.48 28.28
C LEU A 92 -6.28 9.83 28.32
N ASP A 93 -6.95 10.21 27.22
CA ASP A 93 -7.73 11.44 27.15
C ASP A 93 -8.86 11.44 28.19
N ALA A 94 -9.51 10.29 28.40
CA ALA A 94 -10.55 10.15 29.42
C ALA A 94 -10.00 10.35 30.84
N VAL A 95 -8.81 9.83 31.14
CA VAL A 95 -8.15 10.05 32.45
C VAL A 95 -7.77 11.51 32.62
N GLU A 96 -7.17 12.14 31.61
CA GLU A 96 -6.78 13.55 31.67
C GLU A 96 -7.99 14.48 31.90
N LEU A 97 -9.13 14.19 31.25
CA LEU A 97 -10.37 14.92 31.48
C LEU A 97 -10.88 14.75 32.92
N GLN A 98 -10.87 13.52 33.45
CA GLN A 98 -11.26 13.26 34.84
C GLN A 98 -10.36 14.01 35.84
N GLU A 99 -9.06 14.04 35.60
CA GLU A 99 -8.11 14.79 36.43
C GLU A 99 -8.40 16.29 36.38
N LYS A 100 -8.63 16.85 35.19
CA LYS A 100 -9.01 18.26 35.02
C LYS A 100 -10.32 18.58 35.74
N GLU A 101 -11.34 17.75 35.60
CA GLU A 101 -12.62 17.92 36.30
C GLU A 101 -12.44 17.86 37.83
N ALA A 102 -11.63 16.92 38.33
CA ALA A 102 -11.34 16.81 39.75
C ALA A 102 -10.55 18.02 40.29
N GLU A 103 -9.56 18.51 39.53
CA GLU A 103 -8.81 19.72 39.88
C GLU A 103 -9.72 20.96 39.89
N LEU A 104 -10.59 21.12 38.89
CA LEU A 104 -11.58 22.19 38.87
C LEU A 104 -12.54 22.09 40.07
N ALA A 105 -12.99 20.89 40.43
CA ALA A 105 -13.84 20.68 41.61
C ALA A 105 -13.10 21.00 42.93
N LYS A 106 -11.82 20.65 43.07
CA LYS A 106 -11.00 21.02 44.23
C LYS A 106 -10.81 22.53 44.32
N VAL A 107 -10.50 23.19 43.21
CA VAL A 107 -10.36 24.65 43.14
C VAL A 107 -11.69 25.32 43.50
N GLN A 108 -12.81 24.83 42.98
CA GLN A 108 -14.14 25.36 43.27
C GLN A 108 -14.57 25.11 44.73
N ALA A 109 -14.21 23.97 45.31
CA ALA A 109 -14.40 23.66 46.73
C ALA A 109 -13.51 24.53 47.65
N THR A 110 -12.32 24.92 47.17
CA THR A 110 -11.41 25.85 47.88
C THR A 110 -11.88 27.30 47.74
N LEU A 111 -12.58 27.65 46.65
CA LEU A 111 -13.18 28.96 46.38
C LEU A 111 -14.60 29.12 46.96
N LEU A 112 -15.13 28.12 47.67
CA LEU A 112 -16.32 28.24 48.50
C LEU A 112 -15.88 28.61 49.92
N PRO A 113 -15.81 29.91 50.28
CA PRO A 113 -15.52 30.27 51.65
C PRO A 113 -16.72 29.89 52.53
N ALA A 114 -16.40 29.43 53.74
CA ALA A 114 -17.26 29.62 54.88
C ALA A 114 -17.84 31.04 54.85
N ALA A 115 -19.13 31.15 55.11
CA ALA A 115 -19.70 32.44 55.49
C ALA A 115 -18.87 33.01 56.66
N SER A 116 -18.67 34.34 56.59
CA SER A 116 -18.03 35.26 57.56
C SER A 116 -16.52 35.13 57.80
N ASP A 117 -15.72 35.92 57.05
CA ASP A 117 -15.06 37.10 57.62
C ASP A 117 -14.53 37.99 56.49
N GLU A 118 -14.89 39.28 56.53
CA GLU A 118 -14.44 40.31 55.59
C GLU A 118 -12.94 40.57 55.79
N ILE A 119 -12.08 40.01 54.93
CA ILE A 119 -10.68 40.43 54.85
C ILE A 119 -10.65 41.69 53.98
N PRO A 120 -10.18 42.85 54.49
CA PRO A 120 -10.02 44.03 53.67
C PRO A 120 -8.95 43.76 52.63
N LEU A 121 -9.36 43.64 51.37
CA LEU A 121 -8.44 43.68 50.23
C LEU A 121 -7.82 45.07 50.19
N ASP A 122 -6.54 45.17 50.57
CA ASP A 122 -5.75 46.39 50.44
C ASP A 122 -5.60 46.72 48.93
N PRO A 123 -6.11 47.88 48.46
CA PRO A 123 -6.02 48.31 47.06
C PRO A 123 -4.59 48.41 46.51
N SER A 124 -3.58 48.39 47.39
CA SER A 124 -2.16 48.41 47.04
C SER A 124 -1.72 47.20 46.19
N PHE A 125 -2.46 46.08 46.24
CA PHE A 125 -2.18 44.88 45.45
C PHE A 125 -2.46 45.05 43.95
N LEU A 126 -3.26 46.07 43.58
CA LEU A 126 -3.61 46.37 42.20
C LEU A 126 -2.80 47.54 41.61
N HIS A 127 -1.94 48.18 42.42
CA HIS A 127 -1.03 49.21 41.93
C HIS A 127 0.24 48.56 41.37
N GLY A 128 0.67 49.01 40.17
CA GLY A 128 1.74 48.38 39.38
C GLY A 128 3.09 48.18 40.08
N SER A 129 3.28 48.80 41.25
CA SER A 129 4.48 48.72 42.08
C SER A 129 4.69 47.36 42.77
N PHE A 130 3.65 46.52 42.89
CA PHE A 130 3.81 45.16 43.44
C PHE A 130 4.74 44.29 42.56
N TRP A 131 4.66 44.45 41.24
CA TRP A 131 5.46 43.68 40.29
C TRP A 131 6.88 44.23 40.12
N GLU A 132 7.11 45.53 40.38
CA GLU A 132 8.45 46.17 40.30
C GLU A 132 9.44 45.64 41.35
N GLY A 133 8.96 45.19 42.52
CA GLY A 133 9.83 44.63 43.57
C GLY A 133 10.26 43.17 43.35
N LEU A 134 9.58 42.46 42.44
CA LEU A 134 9.83 41.04 42.15
C LEU A 134 10.82 40.84 40.99
N GLY A 135 11.34 41.92 40.40
CA GLY A 135 12.33 41.86 39.33
C GLY A 135 11.82 41.24 38.02
N PHE A 136 10.49 41.23 37.82
CA PHE A 136 9.89 40.82 36.56
C PHE A 136 9.88 42.01 35.59
N ASP A 137 11.05 42.34 35.05
CA ASP A 137 11.12 43.25 33.91
C ASP A 137 10.44 42.54 32.73
N GLY A 138 9.25 43.04 32.35
CA GLY A 138 8.47 42.57 31.21
C GLY A 138 9.13 42.87 29.86
N GLY A 139 10.39 42.46 29.68
CA GLY A 139 11.10 42.46 28.42
C GLY A 139 10.62 41.30 27.55
N ILE A 140 9.80 41.61 26.55
CA ILE A 140 9.53 40.68 25.45
C ILE A 140 10.87 40.41 24.75
N PRO A 141 11.37 39.16 24.67
CA PRO A 141 12.58 38.90 23.90
C PRO A 141 12.30 39.16 22.41
N GLU A 142 13.05 40.11 21.85
CA GLU A 142 13.04 40.45 20.42
C GLU A 142 13.50 39.23 19.61
N ALA A 143 12.69 38.83 18.63
CA ALA A 143 12.97 37.69 17.77
C ALA A 143 14.25 37.96 16.94
N SER A 144 15.30 37.19 17.22
CA SER A 144 16.54 37.21 16.43
C SER A 144 16.23 36.79 14.99
N GLN A 145 16.30 37.72 14.05
CA GLN A 145 16.42 37.38 12.62
C GLN A 145 17.83 36.87 12.35
N GLY A 146 17.91 35.65 11.82
CA GLY A 146 19.16 35.05 11.36
C GLY A 146 19.70 35.76 10.12
N SER A 147 21.02 35.90 10.07
CA SER A 147 21.82 36.07 8.86
C SER A 147 23.02 35.15 8.95
#